data_AF-A0A494THT2-F1
#
_entry.id   AF-A0A494THT2-F1
#
_cell.length_a   1.000
_cell.length_b   1.000
_cell.length_c   1.000
_cell.angle_alpha   90.00
_cell.angle_beta   90.00
_cell.angle_gamma   90.00
#
_symmetry.space_group_name_H-M   'P 1'
#
loop_
_entity.id
_entity.type
_entity.pdbx_description
1 polymer ?
#
loop_
_entity_poly.entity_id
_entity_poly.type
_entity_poly.pdbx_seq_one_letter_code
_entity_poly.pdbx_strand_id
1 'polypeptide(L)'
;MIALLHIVVATAAQALPVPPPAIQWTADCARPTYATDMLVCGDPELRSMDQNLARMLENRGGDETLAPWIEGQADWFRRSRMCAFQADHRECLTAAYSERALVLSLLTSLPRPLGHCRLQDGGSSQVAEVQGAAILTSEGRTIGVETSDTGAWMPFLRYVRKGRRAVFRALDGKQLAVCRFDNQEEKQ
;
A
#
# COMPACT_ATOMS: atom_id res chain seq x y z
N MET A 1 10.13 33.22 -64.99
CA MET A 1 10.43 33.40 -63.55
C MET A 1 10.08 32.10 -62.84
N ILE A 2 11.08 31.27 -62.50
CA ILE A 2 10.90 30.01 -61.76
C ILE A 2 11.23 30.32 -60.30
N ALA A 3 10.24 30.17 -59.41
CA ALA A 3 10.41 30.39 -57.98
C ALA A 3 10.96 29.12 -57.32
N LEU A 4 12.15 29.23 -56.70
CA LEU A 4 12.76 28.16 -55.91
C LEU A 4 12.04 28.03 -54.56
N LEU A 5 11.39 26.90 -54.36
CA LEU A 5 10.84 26.47 -53.07
C LEU A 5 11.97 25.95 -52.19
N HIS A 6 12.30 26.66 -51.10
CA HIS A 6 13.30 26.21 -50.12
C HIS A 6 12.60 25.34 -49.07
N ILE A 7 12.98 24.05 -49.02
CA ILE A 7 12.55 23.13 -47.96
C ILE A 7 13.43 23.38 -46.73
N VAL A 8 12.82 23.87 -45.66
CA VAL A 8 13.47 23.95 -44.34
C VAL A 8 13.33 22.58 -43.68
N VAL A 9 14.45 21.87 -43.51
CA VAL A 9 14.51 20.62 -42.74
C VAL A 9 14.60 21.00 -41.26
N ALA A 10 13.52 20.78 -40.52
CA ALA A 10 13.53 20.89 -39.06
C ALA A 10 14.30 19.72 -38.46
N THR A 11 15.45 19.99 -37.84
CA THR A 11 16.18 19.01 -37.03
C THR A 11 15.40 18.76 -35.74
N ALA A 12 14.84 17.55 -35.61
CA ALA A 12 14.25 17.12 -34.35
C ALA A 12 15.36 17.01 -33.29
N ALA A 13 15.36 17.92 -32.31
CA ALA A 13 16.17 17.78 -31.12
C ALA A 13 15.75 16.51 -30.38
N GLN A 14 16.66 15.55 -30.23
CA GLN A 14 16.40 14.34 -29.47
C GLN A 14 16.23 14.74 -28.00
N ALA A 15 15.00 14.62 -27.47
CA ALA A 15 14.75 14.81 -26.06
C ALA A 15 15.53 13.75 -25.28
N LEU A 16 16.46 14.18 -24.42
CA LEU A 16 17.11 13.29 -23.48
C LEU A 16 16.05 12.64 -22.59
N PRO A 17 16.20 11.35 -22.24
CA PRO A 17 15.26 10.68 -21.34
C PRO A 17 15.21 11.44 -20.00
N VAL A 18 14.00 11.82 -19.58
CA VAL A 18 13.77 12.47 -18.29
C VAL A 18 14.23 11.51 -17.19
N PRO A 19 15.09 11.93 -16.25
CA PRO A 19 15.54 11.06 -15.18
C PRO A 19 14.33 10.58 -14.36
N PRO A 20 14.35 9.33 -13.86
CA PRO A 20 13.28 8.85 -13.01
C PRO A 20 13.15 9.77 -11.78
N PRO A 21 11.93 10.03 -11.31
CA PRO A 21 11.72 10.77 -10.07
C PRO A 21 12.57 10.19 -8.93
N ALA A 22 13.10 11.07 -8.09
CA ALA A 22 13.75 10.66 -6.86
C ALA A 22 12.77 9.85 -5.99
N ILE A 23 13.28 8.90 -5.20
CA ILE A 23 12.47 8.15 -4.25
C ILE A 23 11.88 9.13 -3.23
N GLN A 24 10.56 9.07 -3.08
CA GLN A 24 9.78 9.83 -2.11
C GLN A 24 9.03 8.87 -1.19
N TRP A 25 8.92 9.26 0.07
CA TRP A 25 8.25 8.48 1.11
C TRP A 25 6.91 9.14 1.52
N THR A 26 6.81 10.46 1.34
CA THR A 26 5.63 11.30 1.61
C THR A 26 5.57 12.43 0.58
N ALA A 27 4.51 13.24 0.57
CA ALA A 27 4.36 14.31 -0.41
C ALA A 27 5.42 15.43 -0.22
N ASP A 28 6.05 15.89 -1.31
CA ASP A 28 6.93 17.06 -1.30
C ASP A 28 6.16 18.34 -1.67
N CYS A 29 5.72 19.10 -0.67
CA CYS A 29 5.00 20.36 -0.91
C CYS A 29 5.89 21.52 -1.39
N ALA A 30 7.21 21.41 -1.26
CA ALA A 30 8.12 22.42 -1.80
C ALA A 30 8.37 22.20 -3.29
N ARG A 31 8.40 20.94 -3.73
CA ARG A 31 8.67 20.52 -5.11
C ARG A 31 7.76 19.35 -5.51
N PRO A 32 6.44 19.60 -5.69
CA PRO A 32 5.48 18.54 -5.99
C PRO A 32 5.85 17.87 -7.31
N THR A 33 5.97 16.55 -7.27
CA THR A 33 6.34 15.73 -8.44
C THR A 33 5.12 15.07 -9.06
N TYR A 34 4.15 14.70 -8.22
CA TYR A 34 2.90 14.08 -8.62
C TYR A 34 1.72 15.06 -8.52
N ALA A 35 0.70 14.90 -9.36
CA ALA A 35 -0.56 15.64 -9.21
C ALA A 35 -1.19 15.44 -7.82
N THR A 36 -1.04 14.24 -7.28
CA THR A 36 -1.44 13.87 -5.93
C THR A 36 -0.68 14.67 -4.85
N ASP A 37 0.58 15.08 -5.08
CA ASP A 37 1.29 15.93 -4.13
C ASP A 37 0.62 17.30 -4.05
N MET A 38 0.25 17.88 -5.19
CA MET A 38 -0.50 19.14 -5.22
C MET A 38 -1.84 19.02 -4.47
N LEU A 39 -2.55 17.89 -4.60
CA LEU A 39 -3.79 17.65 -3.85
C LEU A 39 -3.51 17.58 -2.33
N VAL A 40 -2.54 16.78 -1.88
CA VAL A 40 -2.16 16.68 -0.46
C VAL A 40 -1.75 18.05 0.09
N CYS A 41 -0.99 18.81 -0.69
CA CYS A 41 -0.55 20.14 -0.31
C CYS A 41 -1.65 21.19 -0.44
N GLY A 42 -2.78 20.93 -1.09
CA GLY A 42 -3.93 21.84 -1.15
C GLY A 42 -4.99 21.56 -0.09
N ASP A 43 -5.09 20.31 0.37
CA ASP A 43 -6.13 19.83 1.29
C ASP A 43 -5.59 19.70 2.73
N PRO A 44 -6.15 20.44 3.72
CA PRO A 44 -5.65 20.41 5.09
C PRO A 44 -5.75 19.05 5.78
N GLU A 45 -6.77 18.24 5.47
CA GLU A 45 -6.98 16.94 6.08
C GLU A 45 -5.95 15.94 5.53
N LEU A 46 -5.81 15.86 4.21
CA LEU A 46 -4.80 15.01 3.57
C LEU A 46 -3.38 15.40 3.98
N ARG A 47 -3.10 16.71 4.12
CA ARG A 47 -1.81 17.17 4.66
C ARG A 47 -1.57 16.67 6.07
N SER A 48 -2.59 16.68 6.93
CA SER A 48 -2.47 16.16 8.30
C SER A 48 -2.20 14.65 8.32
N MET A 49 -2.85 13.89 7.44
CA MET A 49 -2.61 12.46 7.29
C MET A 49 -1.19 12.16 6.81
N ASP A 50 -0.67 12.93 5.84
CA ASP A 50 0.69 12.79 5.32
C ASP A 50 1.75 13.10 6.39
N GLN A 51 1.55 14.18 7.16
CA GLN A 51 2.39 14.50 8.32
C GLN A 51 2.35 13.42 9.40
N ASN A 52 1.18 12.84 9.65
CA ASN A 52 1.05 11.73 10.58
C ASN A 52 1.85 10.51 10.09
N LEU A 53 1.73 10.18 8.82
CA LEU A 53 2.48 9.10 8.19
C LEU A 53 4.00 9.33 8.29
N ALA A 54 4.48 10.54 8.01
CA ALA A 54 5.88 10.91 8.15
C ALA A 54 6.42 10.58 9.55
N ARG A 55 5.71 11.01 10.60
CA ARG A 55 6.09 10.71 12.00
C ARG A 55 6.12 9.20 12.29
N MET A 56 5.16 8.44 11.75
CA MET A 56 5.12 6.99 11.93
C MET A 56 6.32 6.29 11.28
N LEU A 57 6.77 6.78 10.13
CA LEU A 57 7.95 6.26 9.41
C LEU A 57 9.25 6.63 10.13
N GLU A 58 9.37 7.87 10.60
CA GLU A 58 10.51 8.34 11.40
C GLU A 58 10.70 7.48 12.66
N ASN A 59 9.61 7.21 13.39
CA ASN A 59 9.63 6.37 14.59
C ASN A 59 10.07 4.92 14.31
N ARG A 60 10.05 4.49 13.03
CA ARG A 60 10.48 3.14 12.60
C ARG A 60 11.92 3.11 12.09
N GLY A 61 12.62 4.24 12.07
CA GLY A 61 14.04 4.32 11.70
C GLY A 61 14.30 4.32 10.19
N GLY A 62 13.29 4.54 9.35
CA GLY A 62 13.43 4.72 7.90
C GLY A 62 13.90 3.50 7.09
N ASP A 63 14.39 2.43 7.74
CA ASP A 63 14.84 1.19 7.09
C ASP A 63 13.72 0.14 7.09
N GLU A 64 13.08 0.03 5.94
CA GLU A 64 11.95 -0.85 5.68
C GLU A 64 12.41 -2.20 5.11
N THR A 65 13.22 -2.94 5.88
CA THR A 65 13.16 -4.40 5.72
C THR A 65 11.84 -4.88 6.30
N LEU A 66 10.76 -4.61 5.57
CA LEU A 66 9.43 -5.05 5.90
C LEU A 66 9.33 -6.54 5.63
N ALA A 67 8.46 -7.17 6.41
CA ALA A 67 8.19 -8.58 6.23
C ALA A 67 7.60 -8.86 4.84
N PRO A 68 7.72 -10.10 4.32
CA PRO A 68 7.50 -10.42 2.91
C PRO A 68 6.16 -9.98 2.31
N TRP A 69 5.12 -9.83 3.14
CA TRP A 69 3.77 -9.49 2.69
C TRP A 69 3.26 -8.17 3.26
N ILE A 70 4.18 -7.25 3.55
CA ILE A 70 3.88 -5.85 3.82
C ILE A 70 4.50 -5.03 2.71
N GLU A 71 3.70 -4.20 2.05
CA GLU A 71 4.19 -3.33 0.98
C GLU A 71 5.22 -2.33 1.53
N GLY A 72 6.36 -2.19 0.86
CA GLY A 72 7.33 -1.13 1.15
C GLY A 72 6.71 0.26 0.97
N GLN A 73 7.08 1.24 1.78
CA GLN A 73 6.60 2.62 1.72
C GLN A 73 6.88 3.26 0.38
N ALA A 74 8.04 3.03 -0.25
CA ALA A 74 8.30 3.57 -1.58
C ALA A 74 7.35 3.01 -2.65
N ASP A 75 7.01 1.72 -2.56
CA ASP A 75 6.03 1.07 -3.44
C ASP A 75 4.61 1.56 -3.15
N TRP A 76 4.23 1.58 -1.88
CA TRP A 76 2.95 2.11 -1.41
C TRP A 76 2.77 3.58 -1.82
N PHE A 77 3.82 4.39 -1.71
CA PHE A 77 3.79 5.80 -2.10
C PHE A 77 3.49 5.92 -3.59
N ARG A 78 4.25 5.21 -4.45
CA ARG A 78 3.99 5.18 -5.89
C ARG A 78 2.57 4.71 -6.22
N ARG A 79 2.10 3.63 -5.59
CA ARG A 79 0.77 3.07 -5.83
C ARG A 79 -0.35 4.01 -5.38
N SER A 80 -0.22 4.65 -4.23
CA SER A 80 -1.20 5.65 -3.75
C SER A 80 -1.25 6.89 -4.63
N ARG A 81 -0.17 7.22 -5.34
CA ARG A 81 -0.22 8.31 -6.35
C ARG A 81 -1.09 7.95 -7.56
N MET A 82 -1.35 6.67 -7.81
CA MET A 82 -2.28 6.24 -8.88
C MET A 82 -3.75 6.57 -8.55
N CYS A 83 -4.06 7.01 -7.32
CA CYS A 83 -5.37 7.59 -7.01
C CYS A 83 -5.72 8.79 -7.90
N ALA A 84 -4.74 9.46 -8.52
CA ALA A 84 -4.98 10.52 -9.51
C ALA A 84 -5.79 10.06 -10.73
N PHE A 85 -5.89 8.76 -10.99
CA PHE A 85 -6.67 8.18 -12.08
C PHE A 85 -8.06 7.68 -11.65
N GLN A 86 -8.40 7.77 -10.37
CA GLN A 86 -9.73 7.39 -9.88
C GLN A 86 -10.72 8.53 -10.08
N ALA A 87 -12.01 8.17 -10.21
CA ALA A 87 -13.09 9.15 -10.36
C ALA A 87 -13.15 10.13 -9.17
N ASP A 88 -12.93 9.61 -7.95
CA ASP A 88 -12.72 10.41 -6.75
C ASP A 88 -11.27 10.25 -6.25
N HIS A 89 -10.41 11.17 -6.70
CA HIS A 89 -9.00 11.22 -6.32
C HIS A 89 -8.82 11.38 -4.81
N ARG A 90 -9.66 12.21 -4.17
CA ARG A 90 -9.54 12.54 -2.75
C ARG A 90 -9.96 11.37 -1.88
N GLU A 91 -11.08 10.72 -2.21
CA GLU A 91 -11.58 9.55 -1.47
C GLU A 91 -10.59 8.39 -1.54
N CYS A 92 -10.08 8.06 -2.73
CA CYS A 92 -9.04 7.02 -2.90
C CYS A 92 -7.81 7.30 -2.03
N LEU A 93 -7.35 8.55 -2.02
CA LEU A 93 -6.15 8.92 -1.29
C LEU A 93 -6.36 8.90 0.23
N THR A 94 -7.51 9.37 0.70
CA THR A 94 -7.91 9.32 2.12
C THR A 94 -7.94 7.87 2.61
N ALA A 95 -8.52 6.98 1.81
CA ALA A 95 -8.55 5.55 2.08
C ALA A 95 -7.14 4.93 2.11
N ALA A 96 -6.27 5.29 1.17
CA ALA A 96 -4.88 4.83 1.14
C ALA A 96 -4.09 5.25 2.38
N TYR A 97 -4.19 6.52 2.82
CA TYR A 97 -3.53 7.00 4.04
C TYR A 97 -4.05 6.30 5.30
N SER A 98 -5.38 6.12 5.39
CA SER A 98 -6.01 5.45 6.54
C SER A 98 -5.55 4.00 6.66
N GLU A 99 -5.52 3.28 5.53
CA GLU A 99 -5.03 1.91 5.46
C GLU A 99 -3.57 1.82 5.87
N ARG A 100 -2.70 2.70 5.33
CA ARG A 100 -1.28 2.68 5.66
C ARG A 100 -1.02 2.96 7.13
N ALA A 101 -1.72 3.93 7.72
CA ALA A 101 -1.61 4.22 9.14
C ALA A 101 -2.03 3.00 9.98
N LEU A 102 -3.12 2.32 9.63
CA LEU A 102 -3.55 1.10 10.31
C LEU A 102 -2.51 -0.01 10.19
N VAL A 103 -2.02 -0.31 8.98
CA VAL A 103 -0.98 -1.31 8.74
C VAL A 103 0.25 -1.02 9.61
N LEU A 104 0.77 0.21 9.53
CA LEU A 104 1.92 0.62 10.32
C LEU A 104 1.64 0.55 11.83
N SER A 105 0.44 0.81 12.32
CA SER A 105 0.13 0.66 13.75
C SER A 105 0.15 -0.82 14.20
N LEU A 106 -0.20 -1.74 13.30
CA LEU A 106 -0.36 -3.17 13.60
C LEU A 106 0.92 -3.98 13.44
N LEU A 107 1.98 -3.43 12.81
CA LEU A 107 3.24 -4.16 12.64
C LEU A 107 3.94 -4.54 13.96
N THR A 108 3.68 -3.80 15.04
CA THR A 108 4.21 -4.10 16.38
C THR A 108 3.21 -4.86 17.26
N SER A 109 2.01 -5.13 16.74
CA SER A 109 0.98 -5.85 17.47
C SER A 109 1.18 -7.36 17.33
N LEU A 110 1.14 -8.08 18.45
CA LEU A 110 1.12 -9.54 18.50
C LEU A 110 -0.18 -10.00 19.14
N PRO A 111 -1.32 -9.88 18.42
CA PRO A 111 -2.61 -10.29 18.94
C PRO A 111 -2.67 -11.79 19.23
N ARG A 112 -3.62 -12.19 20.07
CA ARG A 112 -3.88 -13.61 20.33
C ARG A 112 -4.34 -14.30 19.05
N PRO A 113 -3.70 -15.41 18.64
CA PRO A 113 -4.10 -16.18 17.47
C PRO A 113 -5.54 -16.72 17.58
N LEU A 114 -6.25 -16.67 16.45
CA LEU A 114 -7.57 -17.28 16.25
C LEU A 114 -7.50 -18.54 15.38
N GLY A 115 -6.39 -18.72 14.66
CA GLY A 115 -6.20 -19.87 13.79
C GLY A 115 -4.75 -20.03 13.35
N HIS A 116 -4.49 -21.16 12.70
CA HIS A 116 -3.20 -21.51 12.13
C HIS A 116 -3.26 -21.44 10.61
N CYS A 117 -2.18 -20.97 9.98
CA CYS A 117 -2.09 -20.85 8.54
C CYS A 117 -0.88 -21.60 7.99
N ARG A 118 -1.08 -22.24 6.85
CA ARG A 118 0.01 -22.82 6.05
C ARG A 118 0.36 -21.85 4.94
N LEU A 119 1.62 -21.46 4.88
CA LEU A 119 2.18 -20.59 3.86
C LEU A 119 2.43 -21.37 2.57
N GLN A 120 2.46 -20.68 1.43
CA GLN A 120 2.66 -21.30 0.13
C GLN A 120 4.01 -22.01 0.00
N ASP A 121 5.05 -21.47 0.65
CA ASP A 121 6.40 -22.04 0.71
C ASP A 121 6.54 -23.22 1.68
N GLY A 122 5.45 -23.61 2.36
CA GLY A 122 5.42 -24.68 3.35
C GLY A 122 5.63 -24.21 4.79
N GLY A 123 5.93 -22.93 5.02
CA GLY A 123 6.02 -22.35 6.35
C GLY A 123 4.70 -22.41 7.14
N SER A 124 4.80 -22.25 8.46
CA SER A 124 3.64 -22.17 9.36
C SER A 124 3.53 -20.77 9.94
N SER A 125 2.31 -20.28 10.08
CA SER A 125 2.01 -18.97 10.67
C SER A 125 0.69 -19.04 11.44
N GLN A 126 0.34 -17.94 12.07
CA GLN A 126 -0.87 -17.76 12.86
C GLN A 126 -1.64 -16.56 12.33
N VAL A 127 -2.98 -16.61 12.41
CA VAL A 127 -3.84 -15.47 12.05
C VAL A 127 -4.60 -14.99 13.26
N ALA A 128 -4.75 -13.69 13.36
CA ALA A 128 -5.65 -13.02 14.29
C ALA A 128 -6.46 -11.95 13.56
N GLU A 129 -7.58 -11.55 14.13
CA GLU A 129 -8.39 -10.44 13.63
C GLU A 129 -8.48 -9.36 14.73
N VAL A 130 -8.11 -8.13 14.40
CA VAL A 130 -8.08 -6.99 15.33
C VAL A 130 -8.38 -5.69 14.58
N GLN A 131 -9.25 -4.85 15.14
CA GLN A 131 -9.60 -3.54 14.57
C GLN A 131 -10.06 -3.61 13.09
N GLY A 132 -10.76 -4.67 12.69
CA GLY A 132 -11.21 -4.86 11.31
C GLY A 132 -10.11 -5.29 10.31
N ALA A 133 -8.90 -5.58 10.81
CA ALA A 133 -7.79 -6.11 10.03
C ALA A 133 -7.52 -7.58 10.37
N ALA A 134 -7.08 -8.35 9.37
CA ALA A 134 -6.54 -9.69 9.55
C ALA A 134 -5.01 -9.63 9.57
N ILE A 135 -4.40 -10.09 10.66
CA ILE A 135 -2.95 -10.07 10.87
C ILE A 135 -2.41 -11.49 10.75
N LEU A 136 -1.39 -11.65 9.92
CA LEU A 136 -0.64 -12.88 9.79
C LEU A 136 0.71 -12.74 10.51
N THR A 137 0.98 -13.63 11.45
CA THR A 137 2.21 -13.62 12.26
C THR A 137 2.99 -14.91 12.09
N SER A 138 4.31 -14.82 11.99
CA SER A 138 5.24 -15.97 12.02
C SER A 138 6.40 -15.64 12.95
N GLU A 139 6.81 -16.62 13.76
CA GLU A 139 7.96 -16.49 14.68
C GLU A 139 7.90 -15.22 15.58
N GLY A 140 6.69 -14.87 16.04
CA GLY A 140 6.50 -13.67 16.89
C GLY A 140 6.65 -12.34 16.15
N ARG A 141 6.54 -12.34 14.82
CA ARG A 141 6.59 -11.13 13.98
C ARG A 141 5.37 -11.06 13.08
N THR A 142 4.84 -9.87 12.87
CA THR A 142 3.83 -9.62 11.83
C THR A 142 4.47 -9.73 10.46
N ILE A 143 3.94 -10.63 9.63
CA ILE A 143 4.41 -10.88 8.28
C ILE A 143 3.45 -10.42 7.19
N GLY A 144 2.19 -10.16 7.54
CA GLY A 144 1.16 -9.64 6.66
C GLY A 144 0.05 -8.97 7.46
N VAL A 145 -0.49 -7.88 6.92
CA VAL A 145 -1.69 -7.22 7.43
C VAL A 145 -2.62 -7.01 6.26
N GLU A 146 -3.83 -7.53 6.36
CA GLU A 146 -4.92 -7.13 5.50
C GLU A 146 -5.86 -6.20 6.27
N THR A 147 -6.29 -5.16 5.59
CA THR A 147 -7.33 -4.24 6.04
C THR A 147 -8.54 -4.41 5.14
N SER A 148 -9.72 -4.01 5.64
CA SER A 148 -10.95 -4.12 4.86
C SER A 148 -10.88 -3.27 3.59
N ASP A 149 -11.52 -3.75 2.51
CA ASP A 149 -11.71 -2.96 1.29
C ASP A 149 -12.52 -1.69 1.62
N THR A 150 -11.97 -0.54 1.22
CA THR A 150 -12.58 0.78 1.41
C THR A 150 -13.23 1.30 0.13
N GLY A 151 -13.30 0.49 -0.92
CA GLY A 151 -13.94 0.79 -2.20
C GLY A 151 -13.03 1.57 -3.14
N ALA A 152 -12.55 2.74 -2.72
CA ALA A 152 -11.72 3.60 -3.56
C ALA A 152 -10.22 3.21 -3.55
N TRP A 153 -9.79 2.40 -2.58
CA TRP A 153 -8.42 1.91 -2.45
C TRP A 153 -8.40 0.39 -2.20
N MET A 154 -7.61 -0.32 -3.01
CA MET A 154 -7.41 -1.76 -2.85
C MET A 154 -6.20 -2.04 -1.95
N PRO A 155 -6.36 -2.76 -0.82
CA PRO A 155 -5.24 -3.12 0.06
C PRO A 155 -4.23 -4.07 -0.62
N PHE A 156 -2.97 -4.03 -0.18
CA PHE A 156 -1.88 -4.84 -0.74
C PHE A 156 -2.08 -6.36 -0.55
N LEU A 157 -2.67 -6.72 0.59
CA LEU A 157 -3.10 -8.08 0.89
C LEU A 157 -4.61 -8.15 0.84
N ARG A 158 -5.13 -9.29 0.41
CA ARG A 158 -6.55 -9.61 0.47
C ARG A 158 -6.79 -10.81 1.36
N TYR A 159 -7.74 -10.71 2.27
CA TYR A 159 -8.14 -11.78 3.17
C TYR A 159 -9.60 -12.15 2.88
N VAL A 160 -9.84 -13.44 2.65
CA VAL A 160 -11.20 -13.93 2.40
C VAL A 160 -11.47 -15.10 3.33
N ARG A 161 -12.38 -14.90 4.30
CA ARG A 161 -12.86 -15.93 5.21
C ARG A 161 -14.18 -16.53 4.73
N LYS A 162 -14.27 -17.86 4.72
CA LYS A 162 -15.47 -18.65 4.46
C LYS A 162 -15.59 -19.75 5.51
N GLY A 163 -16.44 -19.50 6.52
CA GLY A 163 -16.57 -20.38 7.68
C GLY A 163 -15.25 -20.54 8.44
N ARG A 164 -14.79 -21.78 8.60
CA ARG A 164 -13.53 -22.10 9.32
C ARG A 164 -12.27 -22.04 8.46
N ARG A 165 -12.36 -21.57 7.22
CA ARG A 165 -11.22 -21.44 6.32
C ARG A 165 -11.08 -19.98 5.90
N ALA A 166 -9.85 -19.50 5.82
CA ALA A 166 -9.56 -18.24 5.17
C ALA A 166 -8.35 -18.35 4.26
N VAL A 167 -8.23 -17.41 3.33
CA VAL A 167 -7.14 -17.36 2.35
C VAL A 167 -6.60 -15.94 2.29
N PHE A 168 -5.27 -15.81 2.40
CA PHE A 168 -4.54 -14.59 2.08
C PHE A 168 -4.07 -14.64 0.62
N ARG A 169 -4.24 -13.53 -0.10
CA ARG A 169 -3.77 -13.35 -1.47
C ARG A 169 -3.02 -12.04 -1.64
N ALA A 170 -2.04 -12.02 -2.53
CA ALA A 170 -1.42 -10.77 -3.00
C ALA A 170 -2.36 -10.03 -3.96
N LEU A 171 -2.00 -8.78 -4.30
CA LEU A 171 -2.70 -7.94 -5.29
C LEU A 171 -2.92 -8.65 -6.65
N ASP A 172 -1.96 -9.46 -7.09
CA ASP A 172 -2.03 -10.23 -8.34
C ASP A 172 -2.94 -11.48 -8.27
N GLY A 173 -3.57 -11.72 -7.11
CA GLY A 173 -4.45 -12.84 -6.85
C GLY A 173 -3.72 -14.13 -6.43
N LYS A 174 -2.39 -14.14 -6.41
CA LYS A 174 -1.58 -15.28 -5.95
C LYS A 174 -1.92 -15.61 -4.50
N GLN A 175 -2.21 -16.88 -4.24
CA GLN A 175 -2.47 -17.37 -2.88
C GLN A 175 -1.16 -17.44 -2.08
N LEU A 176 -1.15 -16.78 -0.91
CA LEU A 176 0.02 -16.70 -0.03
C LEU A 176 -0.10 -17.64 1.18
N ALA A 177 -1.29 -17.71 1.77
CA ALA A 177 -1.53 -18.56 2.94
C ALA A 177 -2.97 -19.08 2.97
N VAL A 178 -3.14 -20.27 3.55
CA VAL A 178 -4.46 -20.85 3.87
C VAL A 178 -4.56 -21.06 5.36
N CYS A 179 -5.56 -20.43 5.96
CA CYS A 179 -5.81 -20.46 7.39
C CYS A 179 -6.96 -21.39 7.75
N ARG A 180 -6.85 -22.01 8.93
CA ARG A 180 -7.89 -22.79 9.57
C ARG A 180 -8.09 -22.27 11.00
N PHE A 181 -9.35 -22.11 11.35
CA PHE A 181 -9.76 -21.63 12.67
C PHE A 181 -10.21 -22.82 13.50
N ASP A 182 -9.78 -22.82 14.75
CA ASP A 182 -10.23 -23.82 15.72
C ASP A 182 -11.71 -23.57 16.04
N ASN A 183 -12.44 -24.60 16.45
CA ASN A 183 -13.84 -24.43 16.87
C ASN A 183 -13.86 -23.48 18.06
N GLN A 184 -14.31 -22.25 17.87
CA GLN A 184 -14.76 -21.46 19.00
C GLN A 184 -16.10 -22.05 19.41
N GLU A 185 -16.12 -22.76 20.53
CA GLU A 185 -17.37 -23.06 21.21
C GLU A 185 -18.11 -21.73 21.37
N GLU A 186 -19.25 -21.59 20.68
CA GLU A 186 -20.25 -20.56 20.98
C GLU A 186 -20.66 -20.75 22.44
N LYS A 187 -19.95 -20.11 23.37
CA LYS A 187 -20.53 -19.81 24.68
C LYS A 187 -21.54 -18.70 24.45
N GLN A 188 -22.77 -19.14 24.19
CA GLN A 188 -24.00 -18.37 24.36
C GLN A 188 -24.11 -17.85 25.80
#